data_AF-A0A9X1DQM7-F1
#
_entry.id   AF-A0A9X1DQM7-F1
#
_cell.length_a   1.000
_cell.length_b   1.000
_cell.length_c   1.000
_cell.angle_alpha   90.00
_cell.angle_beta   90.00
_cell.angle_gamma   90.00
#
_symmetry.space_group_name_H-M   'P 1'
#
loop_
_entity.id
_entity.type
_entity.pdbx_description
1 polymer ?
#
loop_
_entity_poly.entity_id
_entity_poly.type
_entity_poly.pdbx_seq_one_letter_code
_entity_poly.pdbx_strand_id
1 'polypeptide(L)'
;MTTIEVKKTKDIGLGSLSFVLCLLGILFTFEFGDKPCMGDHILHIIGLSPWSNGNSGIHYTVFYSAIFFIPSFIIGQIYPDNRGAKAGKIISGILSVLIVSALLTLIISFV
;
A
#
# COMPACT_ATOMS: atom_id res chain seq x y z
N MET A 1 -10.79 41.57 15.97
CA MET A 1 -9.68 40.86 16.64
C MET A 1 -9.34 39.65 15.77
N THR A 2 -8.27 39.75 14.98
CA THR A 2 -7.82 38.69 14.07
C THR A 2 -6.98 37.69 14.86
N THR A 3 -7.48 36.47 15.01
CA THR A 3 -6.69 35.36 15.56
C THR A 3 -5.66 34.93 14.53
N ILE A 4 -4.38 35.17 14.81
CA ILE A 4 -3.28 34.62 14.01
C ILE A 4 -3.20 33.13 14.34
N GLU A 5 -3.73 32.27 13.48
CA GLU A 5 -3.49 30.82 13.57
C GLU A 5 -2.04 30.52 13.18
N VAL A 6 -1.20 30.24 14.17
CA VAL A 6 0.13 29.68 13.92
C VAL A 6 -0.06 28.21 13.57
N LYS A 7 0.09 27.88 12.28
CA LYS A 7 0.02 26.49 11.79
C LYS A 7 1.13 25.65 12.43
N LYS A 8 0.78 24.82 13.41
CA LYS A 8 1.72 23.90 14.07
C LYS A 8 2.36 22.99 13.01
N THR A 9 3.68 23.00 12.94
CA THR A 9 4.41 22.09 12.07
C THR A 9 4.20 20.67 12.57
N LYS A 10 3.80 19.75 11.68
CA LYS A 10 3.77 18.32 12.04
C LYS A 10 5.18 17.83 12.32
N ASP A 11 5.34 16.93 13.28
CA ASP A 11 6.64 16.33 13.61
C ASP A 11 6.87 15.02 12.86
N ILE A 12 8.13 14.62 12.71
CA ILE A 12 8.48 13.26 12.26
C ILE A 12 8.35 12.33 13.47
N GLY A 13 7.66 11.21 13.30
CA GLY A 13 7.43 10.23 14.36
C GLY A 13 6.97 8.89 13.79
N LEU A 14 6.51 7.98 14.65
CA LEU A 14 6.05 6.65 14.22
C LEU A 14 4.94 6.71 13.15
N GLY A 15 4.07 7.71 13.18
CA GLY A 15 3.06 7.92 12.14
C GLY A 15 3.65 8.21 10.75
N SER A 16 4.87 8.72 10.67
CA SER A 16 5.56 8.90 9.38
C SER A 16 5.89 7.58 8.70
N LEU A 17 6.00 6.47 9.45
CA LEU A 17 6.16 5.13 8.90
C LEU A 17 4.96 4.71 8.04
N SER A 18 3.76 5.21 8.31
CA SER A 18 2.59 5.00 7.44
C SER A 18 2.89 5.43 6.00
N PHE A 19 3.46 6.62 5.82
CA PHE A 19 3.77 7.09 4.47
C PHE A 19 4.87 6.26 3.80
N VAL A 20 5.90 5.85 4.56
CA VAL A 20 6.97 4.98 4.06
C VAL A 20 6.41 3.63 3.61
N LEU A 21 5.60 2.97 4.43
CA LEU A 21 4.96 1.69 4.09
C LEU A 21 4.03 1.83 2.87
N CYS A 22 3.29 2.94 2.78
CA CYS A 22 2.49 3.23 1.59
C CYS A 22 3.35 3.29 0.32
N LEU A 23 4.49 3.97 0.35
CA LEU A 23 5.41 4.05 -0.78
C LEU A 23 6.03 2.68 -1.12
N LEU A 24 6.40 1.90 -0.10
CA LEU A 24 6.89 0.53 -0.30
C LEU A 24 5.84 -0.36 -0.95
N GLY A 25 4.58 -0.29 -0.50
CA GLY A 25 3.48 -1.02 -1.14
C GLY A 25 3.28 -0.62 -2.60
N ILE A 26 3.37 0.68 -2.92
CA ILE A 26 3.29 1.19 -4.29
C ILE A 26 4.43 0.64 -5.15
N LEU A 27 5.67 0.74 -4.68
CA LEU A 27 6.85 0.21 -5.38
C LEU A 27 6.77 -1.32 -5.56
N PHE A 28 6.22 -2.01 -4.57
CA PHE A 28 6.05 -3.45 -4.60
C PHE A 28 5.03 -3.89 -5.64
N THR A 29 3.91 -3.17 -5.79
CA THR A 29 2.78 -3.64 -6.62
C THR A 29 2.68 -3.04 -8.01
N PHE A 30 3.12 -1.80 -8.22
CA PHE A 30 2.90 -1.10 -9.50
C PHE A 30 4.14 -1.17 -10.38
N GLU A 31 3.91 -1.38 -11.68
CA GLU A 31 4.93 -1.30 -12.72
C GLU A 31 5.25 0.16 -13.06
N PHE A 32 6.51 0.41 -13.43
CA PHE A 32 6.98 1.74 -13.82
C PHE A 32 7.62 1.67 -15.20
N GLY A 33 6.83 2.04 -16.23
CA GLY A 33 7.19 1.82 -17.63
C GLY A 33 7.12 0.34 -17.98
N ASP A 34 8.04 -0.15 -18.82
CA ASP A 34 8.03 -1.54 -19.30
C ASP A 34 8.75 -2.52 -18.36
N LYS A 35 8.94 -2.14 -17.09
CA LYS A 35 9.69 -2.95 -16.11
C LYS A 35 8.72 -3.64 -15.15
N PRO A 36 8.92 -4.94 -14.85
CA PRO A 36 8.14 -5.62 -13.83
C PRO A 36 8.29 -4.90 -12.50
N CYS A 37 7.24 -4.92 -11.69
CA CYS A 37 7.26 -4.25 -10.39
C CYS A 37 8.25 -4.93 -9.43
N MET A 38 8.66 -4.21 -8.38
CA MET A 38 9.66 -4.73 -7.42
C MET A 38 9.17 -6.02 -6.75
N GLY A 39 7.87 -6.13 -6.49
CA GLY A 39 7.28 -7.31 -5.88
C GLY A 39 7.41 -8.56 -6.75
N ASP A 40 7.25 -8.44 -8.07
CA ASP A 40 7.43 -9.57 -8.99
C ASP A 40 8.84 -10.16 -8.87
N HIS A 41 9.84 -9.29 -8.83
CA HIS A 41 11.23 -9.72 -8.65
C HIS A 41 11.47 -10.41 -7.31
N ILE A 42 10.94 -9.83 -6.23
CA ILE A 42 11.04 -10.40 -4.87
C ILE A 42 10.38 -11.79 -4.82
N LEU A 43 9.17 -11.93 -5.38
CA LEU A 43 8.44 -13.20 -5.40
C LEU A 43 9.22 -14.27 -6.16
N HIS A 44 9.78 -13.94 -7.33
CA HIS A 44 10.63 -14.87 -8.07
C HIS A 44 11.85 -15.33 -7.28
N ILE A 45 12.54 -14.43 -6.57
CA ILE A 45 13.71 -14.78 -5.75
C ILE A 45 13.35 -15.79 -4.67
N ILE A 46 12.17 -15.67 -4.06
CA ILE A 46 11.70 -16.59 -3.01
C ILE A 46 10.94 -17.81 -3.56
N GLY A 47 10.97 -18.02 -4.88
CA GLY A 47 10.37 -19.19 -5.53
C GLY A 47 8.84 -19.14 -5.68
N LEU A 48 8.23 -17.96 -5.56
CA LEU A 48 6.80 -17.74 -5.78
C LEU A 48 6.54 -17.17 -7.18
N SER A 49 5.43 -17.60 -7.79
CA SER A 49 4.97 -17.02 -9.05
C SER A 49 4.23 -15.70 -8.79
N PRO A 50 4.60 -14.59 -9.47
CA PRO A 50 3.86 -13.33 -9.38
C PRO A 50 2.54 -13.35 -10.13
N TRP A 51 2.34 -14.28 -11.06
CA TRP A 51 1.11 -14.39 -11.86
C TRP A 51 0.57 -15.83 -11.86
N SER A 52 -0.72 -15.98 -12.14
CA SER A 52 -1.37 -17.29 -12.24
C SER A 52 -0.98 -18.09 -13.48
N ASN A 53 -0.51 -17.43 -14.55
CA ASN A 53 -0.16 -18.08 -15.81
C ASN A 53 1.06 -17.44 -16.47
N GLY A 54 2.26 -17.82 -16.01
CA GLY A 54 3.53 -17.29 -16.53
C GLY A 54 3.65 -15.79 -16.25
N ASN A 55 3.46 -14.97 -17.29
CA ASN A 55 3.49 -13.50 -17.21
C ASN A 55 2.10 -12.88 -17.51
N SER A 56 1.03 -13.64 -17.26
CA SER A 56 -0.34 -13.24 -17.60
C SER A 56 -1.36 -13.82 -16.62
N GLY A 57 -2.61 -13.36 -16.71
CA GLY A 57 -3.70 -13.82 -15.87
C GLY A 57 -3.84 -12.98 -14.59
N ILE A 58 -4.08 -13.64 -13.46
CA ILE A 58 -4.25 -12.96 -12.18
C ILE A 58 -2.87 -12.59 -11.65
N HIS A 59 -2.66 -11.30 -11.39
CA HIS A 59 -1.43 -10.79 -10.78
C HIS A 59 -1.49 -10.99 -9.27
N TYR A 60 -0.74 -11.96 -8.74
CA TYR A 60 -0.74 -12.27 -7.31
C TYR A 60 0.00 -11.23 -6.47
N THR A 61 0.97 -10.53 -7.04
CA THR A 61 1.76 -9.50 -6.37
C THR A 61 0.89 -8.42 -5.73
N VAL A 62 -0.23 -8.07 -6.36
CA VAL A 62 -1.19 -7.09 -5.80
C VAL A 62 -1.76 -7.55 -4.46
N PHE A 63 -2.02 -8.85 -4.27
CA PHE A 63 -2.54 -9.36 -3.01
C PHE A 63 -1.46 -9.38 -1.93
N TYR A 64 -0.22 -9.73 -2.27
CA TYR A 64 0.91 -9.68 -1.35
C TYR A 64 1.20 -8.26 -0.85
N SER A 65 0.92 -7.22 -1.66
CA SER A 65 1.12 -5.82 -1.28
C SER A 65 0.28 -5.38 -0.06
N ALA A 66 -0.75 -6.15 0.32
CA ALA A 66 -1.54 -5.92 1.53
C ALA A 66 -0.69 -5.88 2.81
N ILE A 67 0.46 -6.60 2.84
CA ILE A 67 1.41 -6.56 3.98
C ILE A 67 1.99 -5.16 4.22
N PHE A 68 1.99 -4.29 3.21
CA PHE A 68 2.44 -2.90 3.35
C PHE A 68 1.26 -1.96 3.59
N PHE A 69 0.18 -2.10 2.83
CA PHE A 69 -0.95 -1.16 2.88
C PHE A 69 -1.78 -1.29 4.16
N ILE A 70 -2.03 -2.50 4.66
CA ILE A 70 -2.83 -2.67 5.89
C ILE A 70 -2.10 -2.09 7.11
N PRO A 71 -0.82 -2.40 7.38
CA PRO A 71 -0.09 -1.76 8.48
C PRO A 71 0.07 -0.25 8.29
N SER A 72 0.30 0.21 7.06
CA SER A 72 0.33 1.66 6.76
C SER A 72 -0.96 2.35 7.18
N PHE A 73 -2.12 1.77 6.82
CA PHE A 73 -3.42 2.29 7.21
C PHE A 73 -3.56 2.37 8.73
N ILE A 74 -3.27 1.27 9.44
CA ILE A 74 -3.38 1.16 10.90
C ILE A 74 -2.48 2.21 11.59
N ILE A 75 -1.20 2.28 11.23
CA ILE A 75 -0.24 3.20 11.85
C ILE A 75 -0.67 4.66 11.67
N GLY A 76 -1.17 5.02 10.49
CA GLY A 76 -1.62 6.39 10.24
C GLY A 76 -2.94 6.75 10.94
N GLN A 77 -3.75 5.75 11.34
CA GLN A 77 -4.88 5.98 12.26
C GLN A 77 -4.41 6.20 13.71
N ILE A 78 -3.38 5.49 14.17
CA ILE A 78 -2.85 5.60 15.55
C ILE A 78 -2.12 6.93 15.77
N TYR A 79 -1.34 7.41 14.78
CA TYR A 79 -0.51 8.60 14.90
C TYR A 79 -0.79 9.67 13.82
N PRO A 80 -2.02 10.22 13.72
CA PRO A 80 -2.48 11.04 12.59
C PRO A 80 -1.78 12.41 12.47
N ASP A 81 -1.19 12.90 13.57
CA ASP A 81 -0.57 14.22 13.66
C ASP A 81 0.89 14.24 13.16
N ASN A 82 1.51 13.08 12.94
CA ASN A 82 2.86 13.02 12.37
C ASN A 82 2.86 13.34 10.86
N ARG A 83 4.01 13.82 10.36
CA ARG A 83 4.20 14.09 8.93
C ARG A 83 3.94 12.84 8.11
N GLY A 84 3.22 12.98 6.99
CA GLY A 84 2.92 11.88 6.08
C GLY A 84 1.81 10.91 6.55
N ALA A 85 1.54 10.80 7.85
CA ALA A 85 0.58 9.83 8.41
C ALA A 85 -0.82 9.92 7.77
N LYS A 86 -1.33 11.14 7.57
CA LYS A 86 -2.63 11.37 6.93
C LYS A 86 -2.65 10.95 5.46
N ALA A 87 -1.58 11.20 4.72
CA ALA A 87 -1.50 10.80 3.31
C ALA A 87 -1.36 9.27 3.20
N GLY A 88 -0.43 8.69 3.97
CA GLY A 88 -0.20 7.25 4.03
C GLY A 88 -1.47 6.48 4.35
N LYS A 89 -2.21 6.88 5.40
CA LYS A 89 -3.47 6.20 5.76
C LYS A 89 -4.55 6.33 4.70
N ILE A 90 -4.73 7.49 4.07
CA ILE A 90 -5.80 7.67 3.08
C ILE A 90 -5.51 6.79 1.86
N ILE A 91 -4.29 6.89 1.31
CA ILE A 91 -3.90 6.15 0.10
C ILE A 91 -3.92 4.65 0.39
N SER A 92 -3.30 4.22 1.49
CA SER A 92 -3.24 2.80 1.85
C SER A 92 -4.60 2.22 2.21
N GLY A 93 -5.49 3.00 2.82
CA GLY A 93 -6.86 2.58 3.09
C GLY A 93 -7.63 2.29 1.80
N ILE A 94 -7.56 3.20 0.82
CA ILE A 94 -8.20 3.00 -0.49
C ILE A 94 -7.63 1.76 -1.18
N LEU A 95 -6.30 1.63 -1.26
CA LEU A 95 -5.66 0.48 -1.91
C LEU A 95 -5.99 -0.84 -1.19
N SER A 96 -6.03 -0.85 0.14
CA SER A 96 -6.41 -2.05 0.91
C SER A 96 -7.86 -2.47 0.61
N VAL A 97 -8.80 -1.52 0.51
CA VAL A 97 -10.19 -1.82 0.14
C VAL A 97 -10.25 -2.42 -1.26
N LEU A 98 -9.55 -1.83 -2.23
CA LEU A 98 -9.51 -2.36 -3.60
C LEU A 98 -8.94 -3.78 -3.67
N ILE A 99 -7.86 -4.05 -2.94
CA ILE A 99 -7.24 -5.39 -2.87
C ILE A 99 -8.20 -6.41 -2.27
N VAL A 100 -8.85 -6.08 -1.16
CA VAL A 100 -9.83 -6.97 -0.50
C VAL A 100 -11.04 -7.20 -1.40
N SER A 101 -11.56 -6.17 -2.06
CA SER A 101 -12.67 -6.30 -3.01
C SER A 101 -12.28 -7.18 -4.20
N ALA A 102 -11.09 -6.99 -4.79
CA ALA A 102 -10.61 -7.83 -5.88
C ALA A 102 -10.45 -9.30 -5.43
N LEU A 103 -9.93 -9.53 -4.23
CA LEU A 103 -9.79 -10.87 -3.66
C LEU A 103 -11.16 -11.53 -3.44
N LEU A 104 -12.14 -10.78 -2.94
CA LEU A 104 -13.50 -11.28 -2.74
C LEU A 104 -14.16 -11.65 -4.07
N THR A 105 -14.08 -10.79 -5.08
CA THR A 105 -14.60 -11.08 -6.43
C THR A 105 -13.93 -12.32 -7.02
N LEU A 106 -12.61 -12.47 -6.83
CA LEU A 106 -11.88 -13.65 -7.28
C LEU A 106 -12.40 -14.92 -6.59
N ILE A 107 -12.57 -14.92 -5.27
CA ILE A 107 -13.08 -16.08 -4.52
C ILE A 107 -14.49 -16.44 -5.00
N ILE A 108 -15.38 -15.46 -5.14
CA ILE A 108 -16.75 -15.67 -5.61
C ILE A 108 -16.77 -16.29 -7.02
N SER A 109 -15.82 -15.93 -7.89
CA SER A 109 -15.76 -16.51 -9.24
C SER A 109 -15.42 -18.01 -9.29
N PHE A 110 -14.96 -18.59 -8.18
CA PHE A 110 -14.66 -20.02 -8.04
C PHE A 110 -15.73 -20.83 -7.29
N VAL A 111 -16.78 -20.17 -6.79
CA VAL A 111 -17.91 -20.80 -6.08
C VAL A 111 -19.11 -20.93 -7.01
#